data_AF-A0A354FIC3-F1
#
_entry.id   AF-A0A354FIC3-F1
#
_cell.length_a   1.000
_cell.length_b   1.000
_cell.length_c   1.000
_cell.angle_alpha   90.00
_cell.angle_beta   90.00
_cell.angle_gamma   90.00
#
_symmetry.space_group_name_H-M   'P 1'
#
loop_
_entity.id
_entity.type
_entity.pdbx_description
1 polymer ?
#
loop_
_entity_poly.entity_id
_entity_poly.type
_entity_poly.pdbx_seq_one_letter_code
_entity_poly.pdbx_strand_id
1 'polypeptide(L)'
;AWLRDQQRLVESGHAPEVAEQLAELRVFSSGPGCYGTGLLPLIDAGNWETKGDLTEVFLKWGGHAYRADGSSTEEIGLLRDRLSTVEIVHQNQDNREHDLLDSDDYFQFQGGLHAAVSELRGQAPITYHGDSANPEKVRIRTLKEEFNRVFRSRVLNPKWISGMREHGYKGAFEMAATVDYLFGYDATCDIVADYQYEEIAQTLLLDPEQQQFFRDHNPLALRDAAQRLLEAHERQLWEDATPETLDALESAIIEIQGELE
;
A
#
# COMPACT_ATOMS: atom_id res chain seq x y z
N ALA A 1 -19.51 -23.68 3.33
CA ALA A 1 -18.30 -23.33 2.55
C ALA A 1 -17.37 -24.53 2.48
N TRP A 2 -16.86 -25.00 3.62
CA TRP A 2 -15.96 -26.17 3.75
C TRP A 2 -16.37 -27.42 2.93
N LEU A 3 -17.60 -27.94 3.06
CA LEU A 3 -18.05 -29.11 2.28
C LEU A 3 -17.93 -28.92 0.76
N ARG A 4 -18.21 -27.70 0.26
CA ARG A 4 -18.09 -27.38 -1.17
C ARG A 4 -16.62 -27.34 -1.60
N ASP A 5 -15.74 -26.85 -0.73
CA ASP A 5 -14.30 -26.81 -0.98
C ASP A 5 -13.70 -28.21 -1.00
N GLN A 6 -14.07 -29.05 -0.05
CA GLN A 6 -13.65 -30.45 0.01
C GLN A 6 -14.08 -31.18 -1.26
N GLN A 7 -15.35 -31.04 -1.67
CA GLN A 7 -15.85 -31.66 -2.88
C GLN A 7 -15.07 -31.18 -4.12
N ARG A 8 -14.83 -29.87 -4.26
CA ARG A 8 -14.03 -29.29 -5.35
C ARG A 8 -12.60 -29.84 -5.37
N LEU A 9 -11.98 -30.01 -4.22
CA LEU A 9 -10.62 -30.55 -4.09
C LEU A 9 -10.55 -32.04 -4.45
N VAL A 10 -11.58 -32.83 -4.11
CA VAL A 10 -11.71 -34.22 -4.55
C VAL A 10 -11.91 -34.28 -6.07
N GLU A 11 -12.78 -33.43 -6.62
CA GLU A 11 -13.02 -33.32 -8.06
C GLU A 11 -11.77 -32.89 -8.84
N SER A 12 -10.87 -32.11 -8.22
CA SER A 12 -9.56 -31.75 -8.78
C SER A 12 -8.47 -32.81 -8.59
N GLY A 13 -8.80 -33.97 -8.01
CA GLY A 13 -7.92 -35.14 -7.95
C GLY A 13 -7.21 -35.36 -6.61
N HIS A 14 -7.52 -34.58 -5.56
CA HIS A 14 -6.97 -34.84 -4.23
C HIS A 14 -7.65 -36.05 -3.59
N ALA A 15 -6.88 -36.83 -2.82
CA ALA A 15 -7.45 -37.89 -1.98
C ALA A 15 -8.45 -37.27 -0.97
N PRO A 16 -9.57 -37.94 -0.64
CA PRO A 16 -10.60 -37.39 0.25
C PRO A 16 -10.07 -36.85 1.58
N GLU A 17 -9.11 -37.53 2.19
CA GLU A 17 -8.49 -37.13 3.46
C GLU A 17 -7.64 -35.85 3.31
N VAL A 18 -6.91 -35.73 2.20
CA VAL A 18 -6.12 -34.52 1.89
C VAL A 18 -7.03 -33.35 1.55
N ALA A 19 -8.09 -33.60 0.78
CA ALA A 19 -9.10 -32.61 0.45
C ALA A 19 -9.79 -32.06 1.70
N GLU A 20 -10.07 -32.92 2.68
CA GLU A 20 -10.62 -32.53 3.99
C GLU A 20 -9.67 -31.56 4.70
N GLN A 21 -8.39 -31.94 4.82
CA GLN A 21 -7.38 -31.13 5.50
C GLN A 21 -7.14 -29.78 4.83
N LEU A 22 -7.09 -29.73 3.48
CA LEU A 22 -6.92 -28.48 2.73
C LEU A 22 -8.19 -27.62 2.77
N ALA A 23 -9.38 -28.24 2.82
CA ALA A 23 -10.63 -27.53 2.92
C ALA A 23 -10.77 -26.76 4.23
N GLU A 24 -10.05 -27.10 5.30
CA GLU A 24 -10.07 -26.41 6.60
C GLU A 24 -9.14 -25.20 6.68
N LEU A 25 -8.09 -25.13 5.86
CA LEU A 25 -7.05 -24.09 5.97
C LEU A 25 -7.58 -22.71 5.57
N ARG A 26 -7.58 -21.76 6.51
CA ARG A 26 -7.97 -20.35 6.29
C ARG A 26 -6.99 -19.33 6.85
N VAL A 27 -6.03 -19.76 7.67
CA VAL A 27 -5.03 -18.89 8.28
C VAL A 27 -3.78 -18.93 7.41
N PHE A 28 -3.42 -17.79 6.84
CA PHE A 28 -2.25 -17.64 5.98
C PHE A 28 -1.33 -16.54 6.52
N SER A 29 -0.02 -16.70 6.32
CA SER A 29 0.98 -15.72 6.74
C SER A 29 2.28 -15.93 5.96
N SER A 30 3.29 -15.10 6.26
CA SER A 30 4.68 -15.33 5.87
C SER A 30 5.16 -16.71 6.28
N GLY A 31 6.06 -17.30 5.50
CA GLY A 31 6.69 -18.58 5.86
C GLY A 31 7.51 -18.51 7.16
N PRO A 32 7.80 -19.65 7.81
CA PRO A 32 8.56 -19.69 9.05
C PRO A 32 9.92 -18.98 8.95
N GLY A 33 10.13 -17.97 9.81
CA GLY A 33 11.36 -17.17 9.83
C GLY A 33 11.37 -15.97 8.86
N CYS A 34 10.29 -15.76 8.12
CA CYS A 34 10.10 -14.64 7.21
C CYS A 34 9.04 -13.66 7.76
N TYR A 35 9.06 -12.42 7.27
CA TYR A 35 8.16 -11.34 7.67
C TYR A 35 7.78 -10.47 6.47
N GLY A 36 6.60 -9.86 6.53
CA GLY A 36 6.11 -8.94 5.49
C GLY A 36 5.51 -9.64 4.27
N THR A 37 5.17 -8.82 3.27
CA THR A 37 4.46 -9.26 2.05
C THR A 37 5.34 -9.25 0.80
N GLY A 38 6.57 -8.72 0.91
CA GLY A 38 7.47 -8.51 -0.23
C GLY A 38 7.11 -7.30 -1.10
N LEU A 39 5.99 -6.61 -0.85
CA LEU A 39 5.51 -5.53 -1.71
C LEU A 39 6.30 -4.23 -1.55
N LEU A 40 6.74 -3.86 -0.34
CA LEU A 40 7.56 -2.65 -0.17
C LEU A 40 8.86 -2.72 -0.98
N PRO A 41 9.70 -3.78 -0.86
CA PRO A 41 10.90 -3.90 -1.70
C PRO A 41 10.62 -3.93 -3.20
N LEU A 42 9.47 -4.47 -3.62
CA LEU A 42 9.07 -4.52 -5.02
C LEU A 42 8.74 -3.12 -5.56
N ILE A 43 7.99 -2.33 -4.79
CA ILE A 43 7.62 -0.95 -5.10
C ILE A 43 8.84 -0.03 -5.07
N ASP A 44 9.72 -0.18 -4.07
CA ASP A 44 10.95 0.61 -3.96
C ASP A 44 11.92 0.35 -5.12
N ALA A 45 12.01 -0.89 -5.57
CA ALA A 45 12.87 -1.24 -6.70
C ALA A 45 12.28 -0.89 -8.07
N GLY A 46 10.99 -0.50 -8.14
CA GLY A 46 10.27 -0.25 -9.40
C GLY A 46 10.12 -1.48 -10.31
N ASN A 47 10.48 -2.68 -9.84
CA ASN A 47 10.58 -3.91 -10.62
C ASN A 47 9.22 -4.62 -10.81
N TRP A 48 8.21 -3.89 -11.26
CA TRP A 48 6.87 -4.40 -11.53
C TRP A 48 6.26 -3.63 -12.71
N GLU A 49 5.43 -4.31 -13.51
CA GLU A 49 4.76 -3.71 -14.68
C GLU A 49 3.24 -3.73 -14.52
N THR A 50 2.71 -4.76 -13.86
CA THR A 50 1.27 -5.01 -13.74
C THR A 50 0.86 -5.36 -12.32
N LYS A 51 -0.45 -5.27 -12.03
CA LYS A 51 -1.03 -5.77 -10.77
C LYS A 51 -0.87 -7.29 -10.60
N GLY A 52 -0.71 -8.01 -11.70
CA GLY A 52 -0.34 -9.43 -11.68
C GLY A 52 0.99 -9.66 -10.97
N ASP A 53 1.99 -8.82 -11.21
CA ASP A 53 3.31 -8.94 -10.57
C ASP A 53 3.21 -8.74 -9.05
N LEU A 54 2.45 -7.73 -8.62
CA LEU A 54 2.15 -7.48 -7.20
C LEU A 54 1.45 -8.70 -6.57
N THR A 55 0.48 -9.28 -7.30
CA THR A 55 -0.29 -10.45 -6.86
C THR A 55 0.60 -11.67 -6.66
N GLU A 56 1.51 -11.96 -7.59
CA GLU A 56 2.41 -13.12 -7.47
C GLU A 56 3.38 -12.98 -6.30
N VAL A 57 3.91 -11.76 -6.05
CA VAL A 57 4.77 -11.51 -4.88
C VAL A 57 3.98 -11.65 -3.59
N PHE A 58 2.79 -11.05 -3.50
CA PHE A 58 1.93 -11.18 -2.31
C PHE A 58 1.58 -12.64 -2.01
N LEU A 59 1.20 -13.41 -3.03
CA LEU A 59 0.90 -14.83 -2.90
C LEU A 59 2.13 -15.65 -2.49
N LYS A 60 3.31 -15.33 -3.03
CA LYS A 60 4.54 -16.04 -2.68
C LYS A 60 4.94 -15.81 -1.23
N TRP A 61 4.87 -14.58 -0.75
CA TRP A 61 5.23 -14.25 0.62
C TRP A 61 4.16 -14.69 1.62
N GLY A 62 2.88 -14.51 1.33
CA GLY A 62 1.76 -14.88 2.22
C GLY A 62 1.24 -16.32 2.06
N GLY A 63 1.85 -17.12 1.19
CA GLY A 63 1.34 -18.42 0.76
C GLY A 63 1.42 -19.56 1.77
N HIS A 64 1.92 -19.34 2.99
CA HIS A 64 1.99 -20.39 4.01
C HIS A 64 0.69 -20.51 4.79
N ALA A 65 0.05 -21.67 4.69
CA ALA A 65 -1.14 -22.00 5.48
C ALA A 65 -0.74 -22.54 6.86
N TYR A 66 -1.35 -22.02 7.91
CA TYR A 66 -1.10 -22.40 9.30
C TYR A 66 -2.22 -23.25 9.88
N ARG A 67 -1.85 -24.28 10.64
CA ARG A 67 -2.76 -25.18 11.36
C ARG A 67 -2.84 -24.80 12.84
N ALA A 68 -3.84 -25.34 13.53
CA ALA A 68 -4.07 -25.08 14.95
C ALA A 68 -2.93 -25.55 15.88
N ASP A 69 -2.12 -26.52 15.42
CA ASP A 69 -0.93 -27.01 16.11
C ASP A 69 0.33 -26.15 15.85
N GLY A 70 0.20 -25.08 15.05
CA GLY A 70 1.29 -24.17 14.68
C GLY A 70 2.15 -24.65 13.51
N SER A 71 1.90 -25.84 12.96
CA SER A 71 2.56 -26.28 11.74
C SER A 71 2.10 -25.46 10.53
N SER A 72 2.98 -25.30 9.54
CA SER A 72 2.65 -24.62 8.29
C SER A 72 3.19 -25.35 7.07
N THR A 73 2.47 -25.22 5.97
CA THR A 73 2.87 -25.70 4.64
C THR A 73 2.68 -24.60 3.61
N GLU A 74 3.52 -24.55 2.58
CA GLU A 74 3.33 -23.62 1.46
C GLU A 74 2.16 -24.12 0.60
N GLU A 75 1.09 -23.32 0.53
CA GLU A 75 -0.20 -23.65 -0.10
C GLU A 75 -0.66 -22.50 -1.02
N ILE A 76 0.23 -21.99 -1.87
CA ILE A 76 -0.03 -20.84 -2.76
C ILE A 76 -1.26 -21.05 -3.65
N GLY A 77 -1.41 -22.25 -4.22
CA GLY A 77 -2.57 -22.59 -5.05
C GLY A 77 -3.88 -22.53 -4.26
N LEU A 78 -3.86 -22.99 -3.00
CA LEU A 78 -5.02 -22.89 -2.12
C LEU A 78 -5.32 -21.44 -1.77
N LEU A 79 -4.31 -20.62 -1.45
CA LEU A 79 -4.50 -19.19 -1.20
C LEU A 79 -5.14 -18.50 -2.41
N ARG A 80 -4.65 -18.78 -3.62
CA ARG A 80 -5.22 -18.26 -4.87
C ARG A 80 -6.71 -18.60 -5.00
N ASP A 81 -7.06 -19.86 -4.79
CA ASP A 81 -8.45 -20.31 -4.82
C ASP A 81 -9.31 -19.56 -3.80
N ARG A 82 -8.78 -19.34 -2.60
CA ARG A 82 -9.50 -18.60 -1.53
C ARG A 82 -9.76 -17.15 -1.94
N LEU A 83 -8.71 -16.46 -2.37
CA LEU A 83 -8.79 -15.05 -2.74
C LEU A 83 -9.72 -14.80 -3.94
N SER A 84 -9.85 -15.75 -4.87
CA SER A 84 -10.80 -15.65 -6.00
C SER A 84 -12.28 -15.53 -5.56
N THR A 85 -12.59 -15.86 -4.30
CA THR A 85 -13.95 -15.81 -3.75
C THR A 85 -14.16 -14.66 -2.75
N VAL A 86 -13.12 -13.88 -2.45
CA VAL A 86 -13.20 -12.81 -1.46
C VAL A 86 -13.94 -11.61 -2.05
N GLU A 87 -14.93 -11.11 -1.32
CA GLU A 87 -15.73 -9.96 -1.73
C GLU A 87 -15.40 -8.71 -0.91
N ILE A 88 -14.83 -8.90 0.29
CA ILE A 88 -14.54 -7.84 1.25
C ILE A 88 -13.12 -8.00 1.77
N VAL A 89 -12.35 -6.91 1.74
CA VAL A 89 -11.06 -6.77 2.42
C VAL A 89 -11.24 -5.83 3.61
N HIS A 90 -10.67 -6.20 4.76
CA HIS A 90 -10.83 -5.43 6.00
C HIS A 90 -9.52 -5.40 6.78
N GLN A 91 -9.07 -4.21 7.17
CA GLN A 91 -7.94 -4.01 8.07
C GLN A 91 -8.36 -3.10 9.22
N ASN A 92 -7.89 -3.41 10.45
CA ASN A 92 -8.12 -2.58 11.63
C ASN A 92 -6.89 -1.74 11.96
N GLN A 93 -7.14 -0.55 12.50
CA GLN A 93 -6.17 0.32 13.15
C GLN A 93 -6.65 0.59 14.58
N ASP A 94 -5.80 0.27 15.55
CA ASP A 94 -6.08 0.32 16.98
C ASP A 94 -5.41 1.51 17.70
N ASN A 95 -4.73 2.37 16.96
CA ASN A 95 -3.95 3.48 17.49
C ASN A 95 -4.21 4.79 16.72
N ARG A 96 -3.73 5.93 17.23
CA ARG A 96 -3.86 7.26 16.58
C ARG A 96 -2.52 7.90 16.24
N GLU A 97 -1.45 7.28 16.68
CA GLU A 97 -0.07 7.74 16.58
C GLU A 97 0.40 7.75 15.13
N HIS A 98 -0.13 6.84 14.30
CA HIS A 98 0.14 6.79 12.87
C HIS A 98 -1.16 6.51 12.08
N ASP A 99 -1.13 6.71 10.77
CA ASP A 99 -2.26 6.47 9.86
C ASP A 99 -1.84 5.64 8.64
N LEU A 100 -2.80 5.36 7.74
CA LEU A 100 -2.57 4.53 6.56
C LEU A 100 -1.54 5.12 5.57
N LEU A 101 -1.28 6.43 5.65
CA LEU A 101 -0.29 7.12 4.83
C LEU A 101 0.94 7.54 5.67
N ASP A 102 1.19 6.83 6.77
CA ASP A 102 2.33 7.05 7.69
C ASP A 102 3.09 5.74 7.97
N SER A 103 2.60 4.60 7.46
CA SER A 103 3.27 3.31 7.53
C SER A 103 2.97 2.48 6.28
N ASP A 104 4.03 1.89 5.72
CA ASP A 104 3.98 1.04 4.55
C ASP A 104 3.15 -0.25 4.76
N ASP A 105 3.12 -0.79 5.97
CA ASP A 105 2.42 -2.03 6.30
C ASP A 105 0.94 -2.00 5.87
N TYR A 106 0.31 -0.83 5.89
CA TYR A 106 -1.10 -0.71 5.49
C TYR A 106 -1.31 -1.01 4.00
N PHE A 107 -0.54 -0.39 3.10
CA PHE A 107 -0.69 -0.72 1.67
C PHE A 107 -0.13 -2.11 1.39
N GLN A 108 0.90 -2.55 2.09
CA GLN A 108 1.48 -3.88 1.90
C GLN A 108 0.46 -4.99 2.20
N PHE A 109 -0.23 -4.92 3.34
CA PHE A 109 -1.18 -5.95 3.74
C PHE A 109 -2.58 -5.71 3.17
N GLN A 110 -3.21 -4.56 3.44
CA GLN A 110 -4.57 -4.27 2.95
C GLN A 110 -4.58 -4.10 1.44
N GLY A 111 -3.64 -3.30 0.92
CA GLY A 111 -3.51 -3.02 -0.50
C GLY A 111 -3.07 -4.26 -1.27
N GLY A 112 -2.05 -4.97 -0.79
CA GLY A 112 -1.62 -6.25 -1.39
C GLY A 112 -2.75 -7.27 -1.50
N LEU A 113 -3.54 -7.41 -0.43
CA LEU A 113 -4.72 -8.28 -0.44
C LEU A 113 -5.80 -7.77 -1.40
N HIS A 114 -6.04 -6.46 -1.46
CA HIS A 114 -6.94 -5.85 -2.43
C HIS A 114 -6.49 -6.17 -3.86
N ALA A 115 -5.23 -5.91 -4.22
CA ALA A 115 -4.67 -6.14 -5.53
C ALA A 115 -4.80 -7.62 -5.94
N ALA A 116 -4.41 -8.53 -5.04
CA ALA A 116 -4.50 -9.97 -5.28
C ALA A 116 -5.95 -10.43 -5.49
N VAL A 117 -6.90 -9.94 -4.71
CA VAL A 117 -8.32 -10.28 -4.89
C VAL A 117 -8.87 -9.70 -6.19
N SER A 118 -8.54 -8.44 -6.51
CA SER A 118 -8.94 -7.77 -7.76
C SER A 118 -8.48 -8.55 -8.98
N GLU A 119 -7.22 -8.96 -9.02
CA GLU A 119 -6.62 -9.75 -10.10
C GLU A 119 -7.27 -11.12 -10.22
N LEU A 120 -7.35 -11.88 -9.11
CA LEU A 120 -7.81 -13.27 -9.13
C LEU A 120 -9.31 -13.42 -9.37
N ARG A 121 -10.11 -12.44 -8.92
CA ARG A 121 -11.56 -12.43 -9.09
C ARG A 121 -11.97 -11.74 -10.40
N GLY A 122 -11.10 -10.91 -10.97
CA GLY A 122 -11.42 -10.01 -12.09
C GLY A 122 -12.36 -8.85 -11.70
N GLN A 123 -12.57 -8.63 -10.40
CA GLN A 123 -13.39 -7.55 -9.86
C GLN A 123 -12.85 -7.11 -8.49
N ALA A 124 -12.72 -5.79 -8.30
CA ALA A 124 -12.25 -5.23 -7.05
C ALA A 124 -13.16 -5.56 -5.86
N PRO A 125 -12.59 -5.94 -4.69
CA PRO A 125 -13.36 -6.15 -3.47
C PRO A 125 -13.78 -4.81 -2.84
N ILE A 126 -14.87 -4.83 -2.09
CA ILE A 126 -15.18 -3.70 -1.21
C ILE A 126 -14.15 -3.70 -0.07
N THR A 127 -13.43 -2.60 0.10
CA THR A 127 -12.35 -2.52 1.09
C THR A 127 -12.76 -1.59 2.23
N TYR A 128 -12.67 -2.07 3.46
CA TYR A 128 -13.00 -1.35 4.68
C TYR A 128 -11.76 -1.14 5.57
N HIS A 129 -11.75 -0.01 6.25
CA HIS A 129 -10.81 0.32 7.32
C HIS A 129 -11.58 0.44 8.64
N GLY A 130 -11.25 -0.43 9.59
CA GLY A 130 -11.78 -0.40 10.95
C GLY A 130 -10.91 0.48 11.82
N ASP A 131 -11.52 1.48 12.46
CA ASP A 131 -10.88 2.36 13.42
C ASP A 131 -11.36 2.00 14.83
N SER A 132 -10.51 1.31 15.58
CA SER A 132 -10.74 0.85 16.95
C SER A 132 -9.91 1.59 17.99
N ALA A 133 -9.17 2.64 17.62
CA ALA A 133 -8.31 3.34 18.58
C ALA A 133 -9.06 4.08 19.70
N ASN A 134 -10.37 4.31 19.52
CA ASN A 134 -11.27 4.53 20.65
C ASN A 134 -12.19 3.31 20.79
N PRO A 135 -11.94 2.40 21.75
CA PRO A 135 -12.76 1.20 21.95
C PRO A 135 -14.23 1.49 22.27
N GLU A 136 -14.54 2.65 22.87
CA GLU A 136 -15.92 3.06 23.15
C GLU A 136 -16.67 3.54 21.90
N LYS A 137 -15.95 3.83 20.81
CA LYS A 137 -16.50 4.42 19.59
C LYS A 137 -15.82 3.85 18.34
N VAL A 138 -15.91 2.54 18.17
CA VAL A 138 -15.46 1.86 16.95
C VAL A 138 -16.17 2.44 15.72
N ARG A 139 -15.40 2.66 14.65
CA ARG A 139 -15.87 3.15 13.36
C ARG A 139 -15.37 2.24 12.26
N ILE A 140 -16.20 1.97 11.27
CA ILE A 140 -15.79 1.27 10.05
C ILE A 140 -16.12 2.21 8.91
N ARG A 141 -15.13 2.50 8.07
CA ARG A 141 -15.26 3.33 6.88
C ARG A 141 -14.82 2.53 5.67
N THR A 142 -15.31 2.87 4.49
CA THR A 142 -14.66 2.40 3.26
C THR A 142 -13.22 2.91 3.22
N LEU A 143 -12.34 2.20 2.54
CA LEU A 143 -10.95 2.62 2.39
C LEU A 143 -10.87 4.01 1.76
N LYS A 144 -11.68 4.31 0.73
CA LYS A 144 -11.70 5.64 0.09
C LYS A 144 -12.12 6.74 1.07
N GLU A 145 -13.07 6.49 1.98
CA GLU A 145 -13.44 7.47 3.01
C GLU A 145 -12.31 7.71 4.01
N GLU A 146 -11.65 6.66 4.49
CA GLU A 146 -10.53 6.81 5.43
C GLU A 146 -9.32 7.47 4.76
N PHE A 147 -8.97 7.05 3.54
CA PHE A 147 -7.91 7.65 2.73
C PHE A 147 -8.15 9.16 2.57
N ASN A 148 -9.35 9.54 2.15
CA ASN A 148 -9.77 10.94 2.00
C ASN A 148 -9.76 11.73 3.31
N ARG A 149 -10.05 11.06 4.43
CA ARG A 149 -9.99 11.66 5.77
C ARG A 149 -8.54 11.95 6.13
N VAL A 150 -7.66 10.95 6.07
CA VAL A 150 -6.22 11.06 6.37
C VAL A 150 -5.56 12.12 5.50
N PHE A 151 -5.81 12.08 4.19
CA PHE A 151 -5.31 13.05 3.23
C PHE A 151 -5.62 14.49 3.64
N ARG A 152 -6.87 14.78 4.05
CA ARG A 152 -7.25 16.14 4.48
C ARG A 152 -6.82 16.47 5.91
N SER A 153 -6.92 15.52 6.83
CA SER A 153 -6.70 15.79 8.26
C SER A 153 -5.23 15.82 8.66
N ARG A 154 -4.35 15.23 7.84
CA ARG A 154 -2.94 15.08 8.17
C ARG A 154 -2.02 15.47 7.00
N VAL A 155 -2.12 14.84 5.82
CA VAL A 155 -1.22 15.13 4.68
C VAL A 155 -1.23 16.62 4.31
N LEU A 156 -2.40 17.18 4.05
CA LEU A 156 -2.55 18.60 3.67
C LEU A 156 -2.76 19.54 4.87
N ASN A 157 -2.58 19.06 6.10
CA ASN A 157 -2.86 19.88 7.28
C ASN A 157 -1.67 20.79 7.60
N PRO A 158 -1.82 22.13 7.56
CA PRO A 158 -0.73 23.05 7.84
C PRO A 158 -0.10 22.86 9.23
N LYS A 159 -0.86 22.35 10.20
CA LYS A 159 -0.33 22.02 11.54
C LYS A 159 0.63 20.84 11.51
N TRP A 160 0.30 19.80 10.75
CA TRP A 160 1.18 18.64 10.61
C TRP A 160 2.44 19.04 9.84
N ILE A 161 2.26 19.75 8.73
CA ILE A 161 3.36 20.29 7.91
C ILE A 161 4.30 21.16 8.75
N SER A 162 3.76 22.13 9.51
CA SER A 162 4.57 22.97 10.40
C SER A 162 5.28 22.13 11.47
N GLY A 163 4.59 21.16 12.07
CA GLY A 163 5.20 20.27 13.06
C GLY A 163 6.36 19.46 12.49
N MET A 164 6.21 18.89 11.29
CA MET A 164 7.31 18.18 10.62
C MET A 164 8.51 19.08 10.39
N ARG A 165 8.29 20.35 9.99
CA ARG A 165 9.40 21.30 9.76
C ARG A 165 10.22 21.64 11.01
N GLU A 166 9.64 21.49 12.21
CA GLU A 166 10.37 21.63 13.47
C GLU A 166 11.38 20.49 13.73
N HIS A 167 11.33 19.41 12.93
CA HIS A 167 12.14 18.20 13.10
C HIS A 167 13.17 17.96 11.98
N GLY A 168 13.45 18.97 11.15
CA GLY A 168 14.55 18.96 10.18
C GLY A 168 14.58 17.72 9.28
N TYR A 169 15.72 17.01 9.25
CA TYR A 169 15.93 15.84 8.37
C TYR A 169 14.82 14.80 8.47
N LYS A 170 14.39 14.45 9.70
CA LYS A 170 13.36 13.42 9.91
C LYS A 170 11.97 13.93 9.54
N GLY A 171 11.69 15.22 9.75
CA GLY A 171 10.46 15.84 9.27
C GLY A 171 10.31 15.79 7.75
N ALA A 172 11.39 16.13 7.03
CA ALA A 172 11.45 16.00 5.58
C ALA A 172 11.29 14.54 5.12
N PHE A 173 11.89 13.59 5.85
CA PHE A 173 11.71 12.17 5.60
C PHE A 173 10.24 11.73 5.73
N GLU A 174 9.51 12.11 6.79
CA GLU A 174 8.10 11.68 6.93
C GLU A 174 7.19 12.25 5.83
N MET A 175 7.50 13.47 5.35
CA MET A 175 6.81 14.05 4.21
C MET A 175 7.05 13.25 2.92
N ALA A 176 8.29 12.87 2.63
CA ALA A 176 8.62 12.05 1.47
C ALA A 176 8.01 10.63 1.59
N ALA A 177 8.13 10.01 2.76
CA ALA A 177 7.54 8.68 3.02
C ALA A 177 6.02 8.67 2.84
N THR A 178 5.32 9.76 3.20
CA THR A 178 3.88 9.92 2.90
C THR A 178 3.59 9.80 1.40
N VAL A 179 4.45 10.35 0.54
CA VAL A 179 4.30 10.26 -0.93
C VAL A 179 4.49 8.82 -1.40
N ASP A 180 5.49 8.11 -0.89
CA ASP A 180 5.71 6.68 -1.19
C ASP A 180 4.53 5.81 -0.78
N TYR A 181 3.98 6.03 0.43
CA TYR A 181 2.85 5.23 0.92
C TYR A 181 1.56 5.52 0.16
N LEU A 182 1.38 6.77 -0.28
CA LEU A 182 0.28 7.13 -1.16
C LEU A 182 0.38 6.44 -2.52
N PHE A 183 1.58 6.44 -3.11
CA PHE A 183 1.85 5.69 -4.34
C PHE A 183 1.61 4.19 -4.15
N GLY A 184 2.11 3.59 -3.07
CA GLY A 184 1.92 2.16 -2.79
C GLY A 184 0.44 1.79 -2.63
N TYR A 185 -0.35 2.66 -2.00
CA TYR A 185 -1.81 2.49 -1.95
C TYR A 185 -2.47 2.60 -3.32
N ASP A 186 -2.00 3.48 -4.18
CA ASP A 186 -2.60 3.62 -5.51
C ASP A 186 -2.26 2.43 -6.41
N ALA A 187 -0.97 2.06 -6.46
CA ALA A 187 -0.48 0.90 -7.20
C ALA A 187 -1.25 -0.38 -6.84
N THR A 188 -1.68 -0.51 -5.60
CA THR A 188 -2.44 -1.66 -5.13
C THR A 188 -3.96 -1.52 -5.25
N CYS A 189 -4.53 -0.32 -5.05
CA CYS A 189 -5.98 -0.13 -4.86
C CYS A 189 -6.69 0.79 -5.86
N ASP A 190 -6.00 1.45 -6.79
CA ASP A 190 -6.56 2.51 -7.67
C ASP A 190 -7.42 3.52 -6.87
N ILE A 191 -6.83 4.09 -5.83
CA ILE A 191 -7.57 4.85 -4.82
C ILE A 191 -7.20 6.33 -4.76
N VAL A 192 -6.12 6.76 -5.38
CA VAL A 192 -5.74 8.17 -5.46
C VAL A 192 -6.48 8.80 -6.64
N ALA A 193 -6.89 10.06 -6.49
CA ALA A 193 -7.43 10.82 -7.61
C ALA A 193 -6.37 11.82 -8.09
N ASP A 194 -6.39 12.20 -9.36
CA ASP A 194 -5.40 13.11 -9.95
C ASP A 194 -5.22 14.42 -9.18
N TYR A 195 -6.33 15.01 -8.70
CA TYR A 195 -6.25 16.22 -7.88
C TYR A 195 -5.47 16.01 -6.58
N GLN A 196 -5.45 14.78 -6.03
CA GLN A 196 -4.73 14.47 -4.80
C GLN A 196 -3.22 14.39 -5.05
N TYR A 197 -2.81 13.88 -6.22
CA TYR A 197 -1.41 13.94 -6.64
C TYR A 197 -0.95 15.38 -6.86
N GLU A 198 -1.74 16.17 -7.61
CA GLU A 198 -1.45 17.58 -7.85
C GLU A 198 -1.35 18.38 -6.53
N GLU A 199 -2.32 18.22 -5.61
CA GLU A 199 -2.30 18.90 -4.31
C GLU A 199 -1.07 18.52 -3.46
N ILE A 200 -0.62 17.26 -3.50
CA ILE A 200 0.61 16.84 -2.82
C ILE A 200 1.84 17.46 -3.47
N ALA A 201 1.93 17.44 -4.80
CA ALA A 201 3.04 18.04 -5.53
C ALA A 201 3.18 19.52 -5.12
N GLN A 202 2.08 20.28 -5.19
CA GLN A 202 2.07 21.70 -4.85
C GLN A 202 2.35 21.96 -3.36
N THR A 203 1.71 21.22 -2.46
CA THR A 203 1.73 21.54 -1.02
C THR A 203 2.96 21.01 -0.29
N LEU A 204 3.44 19.82 -0.65
CA LEU A 204 4.54 19.16 0.07
C LEU A 204 5.87 19.34 -0.63
N LEU A 205 5.91 19.45 -1.97
CA LEU A 205 7.18 19.42 -2.71
C LEU A 205 7.51 20.75 -3.38
N LEU A 206 6.55 21.41 -4.04
CA LEU A 206 6.81 22.56 -4.92
C LEU A 206 6.58 23.92 -4.26
N ASP A 207 5.88 23.98 -3.12
CA ASP A 207 5.77 25.21 -2.34
C ASP A 207 7.17 25.76 -2.03
N PRO A 208 7.43 27.08 -2.24
CA PRO A 208 8.75 27.65 -2.04
C PRO A 208 9.33 27.47 -0.64
N GLU A 209 8.48 27.48 0.40
CA GLU A 209 8.89 27.28 1.78
C GLU A 209 9.29 25.81 2.02
N GLN A 210 8.60 24.87 1.37
CA GLN A 210 8.96 23.45 1.40
C GLN A 210 10.23 23.14 0.64
N GLN A 211 10.36 23.67 -0.59
CA GLN A 211 11.58 23.54 -1.39
C GLN A 211 12.81 23.96 -0.58
N GLN A 212 12.74 25.13 0.06
CA GLN A 212 13.82 25.61 0.91
C GLN A 212 14.05 24.68 2.11
N PHE A 213 12.99 24.28 2.81
CA PHE A 213 13.09 23.38 3.96
C PHE A 213 13.77 22.05 3.61
N PHE A 214 13.35 21.41 2.52
CA PHE A 214 13.94 20.17 2.04
C PHE A 214 15.40 20.36 1.64
N ARG A 215 15.75 21.41 0.88
CA ARG A 215 17.13 21.68 0.49
C ARG A 215 18.06 21.87 1.69
N ASP A 216 17.58 22.56 2.72
CA ASP A 216 18.36 22.82 3.93
C ASP A 216 18.54 21.56 4.81
N HIS A 217 17.58 20.64 4.82
CA HIS A 217 17.55 19.55 5.80
C HIS A 217 17.67 18.14 5.23
N ASN A 218 17.10 17.88 4.05
CA ASN A 218 17.13 16.56 3.40
C ASN A 218 16.79 16.67 1.89
N PRO A 219 17.72 17.18 1.04
CA PRO A 219 17.47 17.35 -0.38
C PRO A 219 17.21 16.01 -1.09
N LEU A 220 17.78 14.91 -0.61
CA LEU A 220 17.55 13.57 -1.16
C LEU A 220 16.09 13.13 -1.01
N ALA A 221 15.45 13.43 0.13
CA ALA A 221 14.04 13.12 0.32
C ALA A 221 13.12 13.88 -0.66
N LEU A 222 13.45 15.13 -1.00
CA LEU A 222 12.72 15.88 -2.04
C LEU A 222 12.91 15.26 -3.41
N ARG A 223 14.15 14.89 -3.76
CA ARG A 223 14.45 14.19 -5.02
C ARG A 223 13.63 12.90 -5.12
N ASP A 224 13.67 12.06 -4.10
CA ASP A 224 13.02 10.75 -4.10
C ASP A 224 11.49 10.89 -4.18
N ALA A 225 10.91 11.83 -3.42
CA ALA A 225 9.47 12.10 -3.49
C ALA A 225 9.04 12.67 -4.86
N ALA A 226 9.85 13.55 -5.47
CA ALA A 226 9.58 14.06 -6.81
C ALA A 226 9.67 12.96 -7.88
N GLN A 227 10.68 12.09 -7.79
CA GLN A 227 10.83 10.91 -8.64
C GLN A 227 9.62 9.98 -8.52
N ARG A 228 9.10 9.79 -7.30
CA ARG A 228 7.91 8.95 -7.08
C ARG A 228 6.65 9.52 -7.73
N LEU A 229 6.46 10.84 -7.70
CA LEU A 229 5.33 11.47 -8.39
C LEU A 229 5.44 11.37 -9.92
N LEU A 230 6.65 11.53 -10.46
CA LEU A 230 6.90 11.31 -11.88
C LEU A 230 6.65 9.85 -12.27
N GLU A 231 7.08 8.89 -11.44
CA GLU A 231 6.77 7.47 -11.63
C GLU A 231 5.25 7.21 -11.63
N ALA A 232 4.49 7.87 -10.76
CA ALA A 232 3.03 7.77 -10.76
C ALA A 232 2.44 8.21 -12.10
N HIS A 233 2.96 9.30 -12.68
CA HIS A 233 2.55 9.77 -14.00
C HIS A 233 2.94 8.79 -15.12
N GLU A 234 4.19 8.32 -15.14
CA GLU A 234 4.68 7.35 -16.14
C GLU A 234 3.88 6.04 -16.14
N ARG A 235 3.44 5.61 -14.95
CA ARG A 235 2.60 4.42 -14.74
C ARG A 235 1.11 4.67 -14.95
N GLN A 236 0.71 5.87 -15.33
CA GLN A 236 -0.70 6.27 -15.54
C GLN A 236 -1.56 6.15 -14.27
N LEU A 237 -0.94 6.23 -13.09
CA LEU A 237 -1.63 6.39 -11.81
C LEU A 237 -2.07 7.83 -11.59
N TRP A 238 -1.29 8.77 -12.14
CA TRP A 238 -1.60 10.19 -12.20
C TRP A 238 -1.76 10.62 -13.66
N GLU A 239 -3.00 10.65 -14.16
CA GLU A 239 -3.28 10.86 -15.58
C GLU A 239 -3.31 12.34 -15.96
N ASP A 240 -4.08 13.16 -15.22
CA ASP A 240 -4.30 14.58 -15.51
C ASP A 240 -3.25 15.50 -14.84
N ALA A 241 -1.98 15.11 -14.84
CA ALA A 241 -0.88 15.94 -14.34
C ALA A 241 -0.70 17.19 -15.22
N THR A 242 -0.56 18.37 -14.60
CA THR A 242 -0.28 19.58 -15.38
C THR A 242 1.17 19.58 -15.88
N PRO A 243 1.43 19.95 -17.16
CA PRO A 243 2.80 19.99 -17.69
C PRO A 243 3.73 20.86 -16.86
N GLU A 244 3.22 21.98 -16.34
CA GLU A 244 3.98 22.89 -15.48
C GLU A 244 4.43 22.22 -14.17
N THR A 245 3.62 21.36 -13.58
CA THR A 245 3.97 20.61 -12.37
C THR A 245 4.99 19.53 -12.66
N LEU A 246 4.86 18.80 -13.78
CA LEU A 246 5.85 17.82 -14.21
C LEU A 246 7.21 18.46 -14.45
N ASP A 247 7.26 19.56 -15.21
CA ASP A 247 8.49 20.32 -15.48
C ASP A 247 9.15 20.82 -14.18
N ALA A 248 8.35 21.24 -13.20
CA ALA A 248 8.85 21.70 -11.90
C ALA A 248 9.43 20.56 -11.05
N LEU A 249 8.81 19.38 -11.05
CA LEU A 249 9.32 18.19 -10.37
C LEU A 249 10.65 17.72 -10.99
N GLU A 250 10.72 17.67 -12.33
CA GLU A 250 11.95 17.34 -13.07
C GLU A 250 13.07 18.35 -12.77
N SER A 251 12.74 19.65 -12.78
CA SER A 251 13.70 20.71 -12.47
C SER A 251 14.26 20.57 -11.05
N ALA A 252 13.40 20.28 -10.07
CA ALA A 252 13.84 20.07 -8.68
C ALA A 252 14.85 18.90 -8.57
N ILE A 253 14.61 17.79 -9.28
CA ILE A 253 15.53 16.64 -9.30
C ILE A 253 16.89 17.03 -9.89
N ILE A 254 16.89 17.72 -11.04
CA ILE A 254 18.13 18.14 -11.73
C ILE A 254 18.94 19.11 -10.87
N GLU A 255 18.28 20.07 -10.22
CA GLU A 255 18.95 21.03 -9.34
C GLU A 255 19.59 20.34 -8.13
N ILE A 256 18.87 19.43 -7.47
CA ILE A 256 19.41 18.67 -6.34
C ILE A 256 20.61 17.81 -6.77
N GLN A 257 20.55 17.18 -7.95
CA GLN A 257 21.68 16.41 -8.48
C GLN A 257 22.89 17.31 -8.73
N GLY A 258 22.70 18.48 -9.34
CA GLY A 258 23.77 19.44 -9.59
C GLY A 258 24.38 20.05 -8.32
N GLU A 259 23.64 20.11 -7.21
CA GLU A 259 24.15 20.55 -5.91
C GLU A 259 24.98 19.46 -5.19
N LEU A 260 24.78 18.18 -5.52
CA LEU A 260 25.43 17.03 -4.88
C LEU A 260 26.71 16.57 -5.60
N GLU A 261 26.87 16.88 -6.88
CA GLU A 261 28.07 16.61 -7.70
C GLU A 261 29.20 17.64 -7.47
#